data_AF-A0A8G2F2H4-F1
#
_entry.id   AF-A0A8G2F2H4-F1
#
_cell.length_a   1.000
_cell.length_b   1.000
_cell.length_c   1.000
_cell.angle_alpha   90.00
_cell.angle_beta   90.00
_cell.angle_gamma   90.00
#
_symmetry.space_group_name_H-M   'P 1'
#
loop_
_entity.id
_entity.type
_entity.pdbx_description
1 polymer ?
#
loop_
_entity_poly.entity_id
_entity_poly.type
_entity_poly.pdbx_seq_one_letter_code
_entity_poly.pdbx_strand_id
1 'polypeptide(L)'
;MGSMPHATDTGTAAKQGGTFSFVSSYLRQRDAVFVRSADRQPVLRFDFGGNRATVPLATIPAAAELPDGHPDLALLQRVEPALLYRETVATGDPIPTEIVDGRPSWTVHARTAKRVERRILEALCAQSAGHGAQADGDPAETIARQLIGVDTRRNPRIVQILRDHLDAATYSMQLSDDVTACQRMVGEMATLATQREAFAEQDRIRDSALKLRHVIVWATKRTMALDMLANDIKGALADRDQLARETWPAINELRAWTLDLAPALRSWNEMGKAAADLRIGDIENLHRLITIRFGAFDPAIYRQRTAVRPPDTDAKKGVRRDDDHAE
;
A
#
# COMPACT_ATOMS: atom_id res chain seq x y z
N MET A 1 41.70 3.76 -20.82
CA MET A 1 41.03 3.30 -19.59
C MET A 1 40.78 4.51 -18.72
N GLY A 2 39.59 5.09 -18.81
CA GLY A 2 39.19 6.24 -17.99
C GLY A 2 37.87 5.89 -17.31
N SER A 3 37.90 5.78 -15.99
CA SER A 3 36.73 5.58 -15.14
C SER A 3 35.78 6.77 -15.30
N MET A 4 34.53 6.49 -15.69
CA MET A 4 33.43 7.44 -15.54
C MET A 4 32.77 7.24 -14.17
N PRO A 5 32.47 8.32 -13.44
CA PRO A 5 31.81 8.24 -12.14
C PRO A 5 30.32 7.94 -12.29
N HIS A 6 29.83 7.03 -11.44
CA HIS A 6 28.41 6.79 -11.22
C HIS A 6 27.75 8.05 -10.65
N ALA A 7 26.90 8.70 -11.45
CA ALA A 7 25.97 9.71 -10.97
C ALA A 7 24.90 9.01 -10.11
N THR A 8 25.15 8.97 -8.81
CA THR A 8 24.11 8.91 -7.78
C THR A 8 23.55 10.32 -7.67
N ASP A 9 22.43 10.58 -8.33
CA ASP A 9 21.66 11.79 -8.04
C ASP A 9 20.42 11.41 -7.24
N THR A 10 20.59 11.53 -5.92
CA THR A 10 19.54 11.58 -4.92
C THR A 10 18.70 12.85 -5.14
N GLY A 11 17.85 12.82 -6.16
CA GLY A 11 16.79 13.79 -6.36
C GLY A 11 15.68 13.55 -5.35
N THR A 12 15.83 14.11 -4.16
CA THR A 12 14.78 14.18 -3.14
C THR A 12 13.66 15.05 -3.70
N ALA A 13 12.70 14.44 -4.40
CA ALA A 13 11.47 15.10 -4.79
C ALA A 13 10.78 15.57 -3.49
N ALA A 14 10.62 16.89 -3.36
CA ALA A 14 9.96 17.52 -2.23
C ALA A 14 8.63 16.82 -1.96
N LYS A 15 8.49 16.23 -0.77
CA LYS A 15 7.30 15.52 -0.30
C LYS A 15 6.10 16.48 -0.31
N GLN A 16 5.32 16.46 -1.39
CA GLN A 16 3.97 16.96 -1.37
C GLN A 16 3.20 16.04 -0.40
N GLY A 17 2.95 16.51 0.82
CA GLY A 17 2.24 15.71 1.82
C GLY A 17 2.40 16.15 3.27
N GLY A 18 3.45 16.89 3.61
CA GLY A 18 3.70 17.30 5.00
C GLY A 18 4.06 16.12 5.92
N THR A 19 4.14 16.39 7.22
CA THR A 19 4.46 15.41 8.27
C THR A 19 3.44 15.47 9.40
N PHE A 20 3.31 14.39 10.16
CA PHE A 20 2.53 14.36 11.40
C PHE A 20 3.23 15.17 12.50
N SER A 21 3.13 16.49 12.44
CA SER A 21 3.75 17.41 13.39
C SER A 21 2.74 17.87 14.45
N PHE A 22 2.48 17.00 15.44
CA PHE A 22 1.57 17.32 16.54
C PHE A 22 2.15 18.40 17.46
N VAL A 23 1.30 19.31 17.93
CA VAL A 23 1.66 20.40 18.84
C VAL A 23 1.53 19.97 20.31
N SER A 24 0.49 19.21 20.64
CA SER A 24 0.20 18.77 22.01
C SER A 24 1.32 17.90 22.59
N SER A 25 1.75 18.23 23.81
CA SER A 25 2.75 17.45 24.55
C SER A 25 2.27 16.01 24.83
N TYR A 26 0.95 15.81 24.95
CA TYR A 26 0.34 14.49 25.12
C TYR A 26 0.63 13.57 23.93
N LEU A 27 0.56 14.11 22.71
CA LEU A 27 0.81 13.35 21.46
C LEU A 27 2.29 13.21 21.14
N ARG A 28 3.11 14.08 21.71
CA ARG A 28 4.58 14.09 21.55
C ARG A 28 5.30 13.29 22.64
N GLN A 29 4.58 12.49 23.43
CA GLN A 29 5.18 11.63 24.43
C GLN A 29 6.24 10.71 23.82
N ARG A 30 7.24 10.36 24.62
CA ARG A 30 8.31 9.47 24.19
C ARG A 30 7.72 8.09 23.85
N ASP A 31 8.14 7.54 22.72
CA ASP A 31 7.69 6.23 22.21
C ASP A 31 6.18 6.18 21.90
N ALA A 32 5.52 7.34 21.79
CA ALA A 32 4.12 7.43 21.38
C ALA A 32 3.97 7.11 19.89
N VAL A 33 3.24 6.03 19.61
CA VAL A 33 2.99 5.55 18.25
C VAL A 33 1.51 5.20 18.09
N PHE A 34 0.91 5.66 17.00
CA PHE A 34 -0.39 5.19 16.58
C PHE A 34 -0.24 3.86 15.85
N VAL A 35 -1.10 2.90 16.16
CA VAL A 35 -1.13 1.57 15.53
C VAL A 35 -2.57 1.07 15.38
N ARG A 36 -2.77 0.03 14.58
CA ARG A 36 -4.03 -0.73 14.60
C ARG A 36 -3.95 -1.85 15.63
N SER A 37 -4.92 -1.91 16.52
CA SER A 37 -5.12 -3.02 17.46
C SER A 37 -5.46 -4.33 16.73
N ALA A 38 -5.62 -5.42 17.48
CA ALA A 38 -5.97 -6.74 16.92
C ALA A 38 -7.34 -6.72 16.20
N ASP A 39 -8.30 -5.96 16.73
CA ASP A 39 -9.64 -5.70 16.17
C ASP A 39 -9.65 -4.56 15.14
N ARG A 40 -8.47 -4.14 14.67
CA ARG A 40 -8.25 -3.13 13.61
C ARG A 40 -8.64 -1.70 14.00
N GLN A 41 -8.89 -1.44 15.28
CA GLN A 41 -9.18 -0.08 15.75
C GLN A 41 -7.89 0.75 15.85
N PRO A 42 -7.90 2.02 15.43
CA PRO A 42 -6.77 2.90 15.59
C PRO A 42 -6.59 3.28 17.07
N VAL A 43 -5.40 3.06 17.61
CA VAL A 43 -5.05 3.34 19.01
C VAL A 43 -3.70 4.04 19.10
N LEU A 44 -3.54 4.92 20.08
CA LEU A 44 -2.25 5.46 20.50
C LEU A 44 -1.66 4.55 21.57
N ARG A 45 -0.41 4.13 21.39
CA ARG A 45 0.37 3.35 22.37
C ARG A 45 1.58 4.16 22.79
N PHE A 46 1.86 4.16 24.08
CA PHE A 46 3.04 4.79 24.65
C PHE A 46 3.45 4.07 25.93
N ASP A 47 4.67 4.32 26.39
CA ASP A 47 5.13 3.83 27.68
C ASP A 47 4.68 4.76 28.80
N PHE A 48 4.12 4.18 29.85
CA PHE A 48 3.69 4.87 31.06
C PHE A 48 4.28 4.15 32.27
N GLY A 49 5.47 4.58 32.70
CA GLY A 49 6.14 4.04 33.88
C GLY A 49 6.51 2.56 33.77
N GLY A 50 6.90 2.10 32.58
CA GLY A 50 7.22 0.68 32.30
C GLY A 50 6.01 -0.15 31.88
N ASN A 51 4.80 0.41 31.93
CA ASN A 51 3.58 -0.21 31.43
C ASN A 51 3.19 0.38 30.09
N ARG A 52 2.81 -0.48 29.13
CA ARG A 52 2.36 -0.02 27.82
C ARG A 52 0.89 0.40 27.86
N ALA A 53 0.64 1.71 27.91
CA ALA A 53 -0.70 2.28 27.83
C ALA A 53 -1.25 2.18 26.40
N THR A 54 -2.57 2.08 26.27
CA THR A 54 -3.28 2.09 24.98
C THR A 54 -4.52 2.97 25.08
N VAL A 55 -4.67 3.93 24.17
CA VAL A 55 -5.77 4.90 24.16
C VAL A 55 -6.44 4.87 22.78
N PRO A 56 -7.77 4.63 22.69
CA PRO A 56 -8.48 4.68 21.41
C PRO A 56 -8.38 6.04 20.73
N LEU A 57 -8.15 6.09 19.41
CA LEU A 57 -7.99 7.35 18.66
C LEU A 57 -9.15 8.32 18.89
N ALA A 58 -10.39 7.81 18.94
CA ALA A 58 -11.59 8.61 19.11
C ALA A 58 -11.66 9.36 20.46
N THR A 59 -10.99 8.86 21.50
CA THR A 59 -11.01 9.49 22.84
C THR A 59 -9.86 10.45 23.07
N ILE A 60 -8.86 10.47 22.17
CA ILE A 60 -7.66 11.28 22.30
C ILE A 60 -7.94 12.77 22.38
N PRO A 61 -8.83 13.38 21.57
CA PRO A 61 -9.13 14.81 21.70
C PRO A 61 -9.56 15.20 23.11
N ALA A 62 -10.43 14.39 23.73
CA ALA A 62 -10.88 14.62 25.10
C ALA A 62 -9.77 14.34 26.13
N ALA A 63 -9.03 13.24 25.97
CA ALA A 63 -7.94 12.86 26.88
C ALA A 63 -6.76 13.85 26.86
N ALA A 64 -6.52 14.51 25.72
CA ALA A 64 -5.48 15.51 25.54
C ALA A 64 -6.01 16.95 25.72
N GLU A 65 -7.27 17.11 26.14
CA GLU A 65 -7.93 18.41 26.36
C GLU A 65 -7.81 19.37 25.17
N LEU A 66 -7.94 18.84 23.94
CA LEU A 66 -7.79 19.63 22.72
C LEU A 66 -9.04 20.49 22.48
N PRO A 67 -8.92 21.83 22.41
CA PRO A 67 -10.06 22.70 22.09
C PRO A 67 -10.48 22.56 20.63
N ASP A 68 -11.72 22.94 20.34
CA ASP A 68 -12.21 23.01 18.95
C ASP A 68 -11.30 23.91 18.10
N GLY A 69 -11.01 23.47 16.88
CA GLY A 69 -10.11 24.18 15.96
C GLY A 69 -8.62 24.01 16.25
N HIS A 70 -8.23 23.22 17.26
CA HIS A 70 -6.82 22.90 17.50
C HIS A 70 -6.20 22.18 16.27
N PRO A 71 -4.98 22.56 15.83
CA PRO A 71 -4.38 22.02 14.60
C PRO A 71 -4.20 20.49 14.63
N ASP A 72 -3.96 19.91 15.81
CA ASP A 72 -3.82 18.45 15.96
C ASP A 72 -5.09 17.69 15.61
N LEU A 73 -6.28 18.29 15.70
CA LEU A 73 -7.53 17.61 15.33
C LEU A 73 -7.53 17.21 13.85
N ALA A 74 -7.03 18.08 12.97
CA ALA A 74 -6.91 17.80 11.55
C ALA A 74 -5.87 16.70 11.25
N LEU A 75 -4.79 16.64 12.04
CA LEU A 75 -3.79 15.58 11.93
C LEU A 75 -4.33 14.23 12.46
N LEU A 76 -5.05 14.24 13.57
CA LEU A 76 -5.68 13.03 14.14
C LEU A 76 -6.69 12.40 13.16
N GLN A 77 -7.44 13.21 12.42
CA GLN A 77 -8.34 12.72 11.36
C GLN A 77 -7.59 11.98 10.22
N ARG A 78 -6.30 12.27 10.02
CA ARG A 78 -5.46 11.60 9.01
C ARG A 78 -4.79 10.33 9.53
N VAL A 79 -4.74 10.12 10.85
CA VAL A 79 -4.07 8.96 11.45
C VAL A 79 -4.73 7.65 11.02
N GLU A 80 -6.05 7.54 11.15
CA GLU A 80 -6.76 6.30 10.80
C GLU A 80 -6.59 5.93 9.30
N PRO A 81 -6.79 6.84 8.33
CA PRO A 81 -6.46 6.57 6.93
C PRO A 81 -5.00 6.19 6.71
N ALA A 82 -4.05 6.86 7.38
CA ALA A 82 -2.63 6.57 7.23
C ALA A 82 -2.25 5.17 7.73
N LEU A 83 -2.91 4.70 8.79
CA LEU A 83 -2.72 3.36 9.35
C LEU A 83 -3.21 2.23 8.43
N LEU A 84 -3.94 2.53 7.35
CA LEU A 84 -4.20 1.55 6.30
C LEU A 84 -2.93 1.22 5.50
N TYR A 85 -2.01 2.19 5.36
CA TYR A 85 -0.81 2.10 4.50
C TYR A 85 0.50 2.00 5.29
N ARG A 86 0.42 2.13 6.62
CA ARG A 86 1.55 2.02 7.54
C ARG A 86 1.20 1.14 8.73
N GLU A 87 2.17 0.39 9.22
CA GLU A 87 1.99 -0.39 10.46
C GLU A 87 1.87 0.53 11.69
N THR A 88 2.61 1.63 11.67
CA THR A 88 2.69 2.61 12.75
C THR A 88 2.76 4.03 12.19
N VAL A 89 2.22 5.00 12.93
CA VAL A 89 2.38 6.42 12.65
C VAL A 89 2.92 7.09 13.92
N ALA A 90 4.04 7.79 13.80
CA ALA A 90 4.66 8.55 14.89
C ALA A 90 4.69 10.04 14.57
N THR A 91 4.95 10.85 15.60
CA THR A 91 5.23 12.28 15.39
C THR A 91 6.47 12.45 14.51
N GLY A 92 6.37 13.31 13.48
CA GLY A 92 7.42 13.55 12.50
C GLY A 92 7.38 12.65 11.28
N ASP A 93 6.57 11.58 11.29
CA ASP A 93 6.42 10.71 10.12
C ASP A 93 5.81 11.48 8.94
N PRO A 94 6.26 11.20 7.70
CA PRO A 94 5.62 11.76 6.52
C PRO A 94 4.21 11.20 6.36
N ILE A 95 3.29 12.08 5.97
CA ILE A 95 1.93 11.69 5.63
C ILE A 95 2.00 10.83 4.35
N PRO A 96 1.39 9.62 4.33
CA PRO A 96 1.43 8.74 3.16
C PRO A 96 0.85 9.41 1.91
N THR A 97 1.50 9.25 0.75
CA THR A 97 1.04 9.83 -0.52
C THR A 97 -0.30 9.25 -0.96
N GLU A 98 -0.64 8.03 -0.54
CA GLU A 98 -1.93 7.39 -0.78
C GLU A 98 -3.10 8.23 -0.28
N ILE A 99 -2.90 9.03 0.78
CA ILE A 99 -3.92 9.93 1.32
C ILE A 99 -3.78 11.38 0.83
N VAL A 100 -2.69 11.70 0.13
CA VAL A 100 -2.40 13.04 -0.41
C VAL A 100 -2.79 13.12 -1.89
N ASP A 101 -2.24 12.22 -2.70
CA ASP A 101 -2.40 12.20 -4.17
C ASP A 101 -2.82 10.82 -4.72
N GLY A 102 -3.00 9.82 -3.84
CA GLY A 102 -3.42 8.47 -4.20
C GLY A 102 -2.28 7.57 -4.67
N ARG A 103 -1.04 8.03 -4.72
CA ARG A 103 0.11 7.23 -5.18
C ARG A 103 0.67 6.36 -4.05
N PRO A 104 1.17 5.14 -4.36
CA PRO A 104 1.89 4.31 -3.40
C PRO A 104 3.08 5.04 -2.75
N SER A 105 3.17 5.04 -1.43
CA SER A 105 4.26 5.66 -0.65
C SER A 105 5.36 4.69 -0.25
N TRP A 106 5.15 3.39 -0.47
CA TRP A 106 6.12 2.34 -0.11
C TRP A 106 7.04 2.01 -1.27
N THR A 107 8.24 1.54 -0.95
CA THR A 107 9.19 1.09 -1.96
C THR A 107 9.07 -0.40 -2.18
N VAL A 108 9.09 -0.81 -3.45
CA VAL A 108 9.13 -2.22 -3.87
C VAL A 108 10.53 -2.80 -3.75
N HIS A 109 10.63 -4.13 -3.65
CA HIS A 109 11.93 -4.80 -3.64
C HIS A 109 12.65 -4.66 -4.99
N ALA A 110 13.95 -4.35 -4.95
CA ALA A 110 14.78 -4.21 -6.15
C ALA A 110 14.78 -5.48 -7.03
N ARG A 111 14.65 -6.68 -6.41
CA ARG A 111 14.50 -7.95 -7.13
C ARG A 111 13.22 -7.99 -7.98
N THR A 112 12.12 -7.44 -7.46
CA THR A 112 10.82 -7.39 -8.14
C THR A 112 10.88 -6.42 -9.32
N ALA A 113 11.49 -5.24 -9.12
CA ALA A 113 11.73 -4.28 -10.20
C ALA A 113 12.52 -4.92 -11.36
N LYS A 114 13.63 -5.62 -11.06
CA LYS A 114 14.43 -6.33 -12.07
C LYS A 114 13.67 -7.43 -12.81
N ARG A 115 12.72 -8.10 -12.14
CA ARG A 115 11.86 -9.12 -12.78
C ARG A 115 10.89 -8.49 -13.77
N VAL A 116 10.26 -7.37 -13.41
CA VAL A 116 9.36 -6.62 -14.30
C VAL A 116 10.12 -6.09 -15.51
N GLU A 117 11.28 -5.48 -15.28
CA GLU A 117 12.18 -5.02 -16.34
C GLU A 117 12.47 -6.16 -17.32
N ARG A 118 12.95 -7.32 -16.83
CA ARG A 118 13.21 -8.48 -17.70
C ARG A 118 11.98 -8.94 -18.47
N ARG A 119 10.82 -9.06 -17.82
CA ARG A 119 9.56 -9.47 -18.45
C ARG A 119 9.21 -8.54 -19.62
N ILE A 120 9.47 -7.25 -19.46
CA ILE A 120 9.20 -6.24 -20.48
C ILE A 120 10.19 -6.35 -21.63
N LEU A 121 11.48 -6.55 -21.36
CA LEU A 121 12.48 -6.80 -22.39
C LEU A 121 12.15 -8.04 -23.22
N GLU A 122 11.75 -9.13 -22.56
CA GLU A 122 11.31 -10.35 -23.24
C GLU A 122 10.10 -10.10 -24.15
N ALA A 123 9.11 -9.34 -23.67
CA ALA A 123 7.94 -8.96 -24.46
C ALA A 123 8.30 -8.06 -25.65
N LEU A 124 9.24 -7.12 -25.47
CA LEU A 124 9.76 -6.26 -26.53
C LEU A 124 10.51 -7.06 -27.60
N CYS A 125 11.39 -7.97 -27.19
CA CYS A 125 12.14 -8.87 -28.09
C CYS A 125 11.19 -9.76 -28.91
N ALA A 126 10.15 -10.32 -28.27
CA ALA A 126 9.18 -11.15 -28.96
C ALA A 126 8.40 -10.39 -30.05
N GLN A 127 8.10 -9.11 -29.81
CA GLN A 127 7.41 -8.26 -30.80
C GLN A 127 8.33 -7.74 -31.90
N SER A 128 9.63 -7.69 -31.66
CA SER A 128 10.63 -7.11 -32.57
C SER A 128 11.38 -8.14 -33.41
N ALA A 129 10.90 -9.39 -33.52
CA ALA A 129 11.50 -10.57 -34.17
C ALA A 129 12.15 -10.32 -35.55
N GLY A 130 13.30 -9.64 -35.55
CA GLY A 130 14.08 -9.15 -36.69
C GLY A 130 15.15 -8.14 -36.29
N HIS A 131 14.98 -7.38 -35.20
CA HIS A 131 15.99 -6.45 -34.69
C HIS A 131 16.18 -6.69 -33.19
N GLY A 132 17.31 -7.30 -32.81
CA GLY A 132 17.62 -7.65 -31.42
C GLY A 132 17.48 -6.44 -30.49
N ALA A 133 16.38 -6.36 -29.76
CA ALA A 133 16.15 -5.30 -28.79
C ALA A 133 17.11 -5.49 -27.62
N GLN A 134 18.11 -4.62 -27.52
CA GLN A 134 18.87 -4.44 -26.29
C GLN A 134 18.27 -3.23 -25.56
N ALA A 135 17.86 -3.42 -24.30
CA ALA A 135 17.65 -2.26 -23.45
C ALA A 135 19.00 -1.74 -23.02
N ASP A 136 19.34 -0.59 -23.57
CA ASP A 136 20.38 0.27 -23.03
C ASP A 136 19.68 1.52 -22.47
N GLY A 137 19.72 1.68 -21.15
CA GLY A 137 19.09 2.78 -20.41
C GLY A 137 17.72 2.46 -19.80
N ASP A 138 16.91 3.52 -19.58
CA ASP A 138 15.61 3.43 -18.91
C ASP A 138 14.60 2.55 -19.69
N PRO A 139 13.96 1.55 -19.05
CA PRO A 139 12.94 0.72 -19.69
C PRO A 139 11.76 1.53 -20.28
N ALA A 140 11.35 2.63 -19.66
CA ALA A 140 10.28 3.48 -20.20
C ALA A 140 10.68 4.17 -21.51
N GLU A 141 11.91 4.66 -21.58
CA GLU A 141 12.47 5.26 -22.79
C GLU A 141 12.68 4.21 -23.89
N THR A 142 13.05 2.99 -23.51
CA THR A 142 13.18 1.87 -24.44
C THR A 142 11.82 1.49 -25.04
N ILE A 143 10.77 1.38 -24.21
CA ILE A 143 9.38 1.18 -24.69
C ILE A 143 8.96 2.32 -25.61
N ALA A 144 9.16 3.58 -25.22
CA ALA A 144 8.76 4.75 -26.00
C ALA A 144 9.40 4.74 -27.40
N ARG A 145 10.70 4.42 -27.48
CA ARG A 145 11.45 4.35 -28.74
C ARG A 145 11.04 3.15 -29.59
N GLN A 146 10.99 1.95 -29.00
CA GLN A 146 10.86 0.70 -29.76
C GLN A 146 9.41 0.31 -30.09
N LEU A 147 8.45 0.56 -29.19
CA LEU A 147 7.04 0.18 -29.42
C LEU A 147 6.21 1.31 -30.01
N ILE A 148 6.48 2.55 -29.63
CA ILE A 148 5.64 3.70 -30.01
C ILE A 148 6.31 4.53 -31.12
N GLY A 149 7.63 4.43 -31.30
CA GLY A 149 8.38 5.23 -32.27
C GLY A 149 8.45 6.71 -31.89
N VAL A 150 8.30 7.04 -30.60
CA VAL A 150 8.31 8.42 -30.12
C VAL A 150 9.74 8.86 -29.82
N ASP A 151 10.15 10.01 -30.39
CA ASP A 151 11.35 10.71 -29.95
C ASP A 151 11.13 11.25 -28.54
N THR A 152 11.79 10.64 -27.55
CA THR A 152 11.68 10.96 -26.13
C THR A 152 12.01 12.43 -25.83
N ARG A 153 12.80 13.09 -26.69
CA ARG A 153 13.13 14.52 -26.57
C ARG A 153 11.94 15.43 -26.87
N ARG A 154 10.97 14.98 -27.67
CA ARG A 154 9.81 15.77 -28.09
C ARG A 154 8.59 15.60 -27.20
N ASN A 155 8.51 14.52 -26.42
CA ASN A 155 7.34 14.26 -25.58
C ASN A 155 7.72 13.59 -24.24
N PRO A 156 8.34 14.34 -23.31
CA PRO A 156 8.74 13.82 -22.00
C PRO A 156 7.56 13.28 -21.17
N ARG A 157 6.34 13.76 -21.45
CA ARG A 157 5.12 13.30 -20.78
C ARG A 157 4.78 11.85 -21.09
N ILE A 158 5.02 11.37 -22.32
CA ILE A 158 4.78 9.97 -22.68
C ILE A 158 5.72 9.06 -21.90
N VAL A 159 6.99 9.45 -21.77
CA VAL A 159 7.97 8.71 -20.98
C VAL A 159 7.54 8.63 -19.52
N GLN A 160 7.01 9.72 -18.95
CA GLN A 160 6.50 9.71 -17.58
C GLN A 160 5.29 8.79 -17.40
N ILE A 161 4.34 8.77 -18.34
CA ILE A 161 3.20 7.85 -18.31
C ILE A 161 3.70 6.40 -18.30
N LEU A 162 4.65 6.08 -19.18
CA LEU A 162 5.23 4.74 -19.23
C LEU A 162 5.94 4.39 -17.93
N ARG A 163 6.71 5.30 -17.32
CA ARG A 163 7.31 5.10 -15.99
C ARG A 163 6.25 4.81 -14.93
N ASP A 164 5.19 5.61 -14.85
CA ASP A 164 4.11 5.40 -13.89
C ASP A 164 3.44 4.02 -14.09
N HIS A 165 3.31 3.54 -15.33
CA HIS A 165 2.82 2.18 -15.61
C HIS A 165 3.81 1.07 -15.25
N LEU A 166 5.10 1.27 -15.47
CA LEU A 166 6.15 0.34 -15.02
C LEU A 166 6.17 0.20 -13.51
N ASP A 167 6.01 1.33 -12.81
CA ASP A 167 5.87 1.34 -11.36
C ASP A 167 4.63 0.56 -10.95
N ALA A 168 3.47 0.80 -11.57
CA ALA A 168 2.24 0.05 -11.32
C ALA A 168 2.41 -1.46 -11.54
N ALA A 169 3.09 -1.87 -12.61
CA ALA A 169 3.41 -3.27 -12.88
C ALA A 169 4.34 -3.88 -11.81
N THR A 170 5.28 -3.09 -11.28
CA THR A 170 6.18 -3.52 -10.21
C THR A 170 5.47 -3.68 -8.88
N TYR A 171 4.59 -2.73 -8.51
CA TYR A 171 3.72 -2.86 -7.35
C TYR A 171 2.80 -4.08 -7.48
N SER A 172 2.17 -4.26 -8.64
CA SER A 172 1.31 -5.40 -8.92
C SER A 172 2.03 -6.74 -8.73
N MET A 173 3.25 -6.86 -9.28
CA MET A 173 4.04 -8.08 -9.14
C MET A 173 4.41 -8.37 -7.68
N GLN A 174 4.81 -7.35 -6.91
CA GLN A 174 5.12 -7.53 -5.48
C GLN A 174 3.89 -8.01 -4.70
N LEU A 175 2.74 -7.37 -4.91
CA LEU A 175 1.49 -7.73 -4.23
C LEU A 175 1.03 -9.14 -4.63
N SER A 176 1.27 -9.56 -5.87
CA SER A 176 1.02 -10.94 -6.32
C SER A 176 1.90 -11.96 -5.60
N ASP A 177 3.19 -11.64 -5.40
CA ASP A 177 4.10 -12.48 -4.60
C ASP A 177 3.62 -12.56 -3.14
N ASP A 178 3.16 -11.45 -2.56
CA ASP A 178 2.63 -11.41 -1.19
C ASP A 178 1.34 -12.25 -1.04
N VAL A 179 0.43 -12.19 -2.02
CA VAL A 179 -0.76 -13.08 -2.09
C VAL A 179 -0.34 -14.54 -2.17
N THR A 180 0.67 -14.86 -2.96
CA THR A 180 1.19 -16.21 -3.11
C THR A 180 1.79 -16.74 -1.80
N ALA A 181 2.50 -15.91 -1.05
CA ALA A 181 3.01 -16.26 0.28
C ALA A 181 1.86 -16.61 1.25
N CYS A 182 0.75 -15.88 1.17
CA CYS A 182 -0.42 -16.13 2.01
C CYS A 182 -1.19 -17.40 1.59
N GLN A 183 -1.28 -17.68 0.29
CA GLN A 183 -1.81 -18.96 -0.21
C GLN A 183 -0.98 -20.15 0.30
N ARG A 184 0.35 -20.01 0.32
CA ARG A 184 1.25 -21.03 0.88
C ARG A 184 0.97 -21.27 2.36
N MET A 185 0.89 -20.20 3.17
CA MET A 185 0.54 -20.32 4.59
C MET A 185 -0.75 -21.12 4.80
N VAL A 186 -1.82 -20.83 4.04
CA VAL A 186 -3.08 -21.58 4.15
C VAL A 186 -2.91 -23.06 3.80
N GLY A 187 -2.13 -23.37 2.76
CA GLY A 187 -1.79 -24.76 2.40
C GLY A 187 -1.02 -25.47 3.51
N GLU A 188 -0.01 -24.82 4.07
CA GLU A 188 0.80 -25.36 5.18
C GLU A 188 -0.04 -25.56 6.44
N MET A 189 -0.96 -24.64 6.76
CA MET A 189 -1.92 -24.79 7.86
C MET A 189 -2.82 -26.02 7.64
N ALA A 190 -3.33 -26.22 6.42
CA ALA A 190 -4.15 -27.38 6.11
C ALA A 190 -3.37 -28.69 6.28
N THR A 191 -2.11 -28.74 5.84
CA THR A 191 -1.21 -29.88 6.08
C THR A 191 -0.96 -30.08 7.57
N LEU A 192 -0.65 -29.03 8.32
CA LEU A 192 -0.40 -29.11 9.76
C LEU A 192 -1.62 -29.68 10.51
N ALA A 193 -2.83 -29.27 10.14
CA ALA A 193 -4.06 -29.79 10.75
C ALA A 193 -4.23 -31.31 10.57
N THR A 194 -3.67 -31.91 9.51
CA THR A 194 -3.72 -33.37 9.31
C THR A 194 -2.69 -34.13 10.15
N GLN A 195 -1.65 -33.45 10.62
CA GLN A 195 -0.54 -34.04 11.38
C GLN A 195 -0.76 -34.02 12.89
N ARG A 196 -1.75 -33.26 13.38
CA ARG A 196 -2.05 -33.15 14.81
C ARG A 196 -2.89 -34.32 15.29
N GLU A 197 -2.63 -34.81 16.49
CA GLU A 197 -3.40 -35.88 17.11
C GLU A 197 -4.66 -35.35 17.82
N ALA A 198 -4.56 -34.19 18.47
CA ALA A 198 -5.65 -33.60 19.23
C ALA A 198 -6.70 -32.94 18.32
N PHE A 199 -7.93 -33.44 18.36
CA PHE A 199 -9.06 -32.94 17.55
C PHE A 199 -9.29 -31.42 17.69
N ALA A 200 -9.18 -30.89 18.91
CA ALA A 200 -9.35 -29.46 19.17
C ALA A 200 -8.29 -28.58 18.48
N GLU A 201 -7.04 -29.07 18.36
CA GLU A 201 -5.99 -28.37 17.62
C GLU A 201 -6.23 -28.42 16.11
N GLN A 202 -6.64 -29.59 15.60
CA GLN A 202 -6.99 -29.76 14.19
C GLN A 202 -8.08 -28.77 13.79
N ASP A 203 -9.16 -28.67 14.58
CA ASP A 203 -10.30 -27.81 14.28
C ASP A 203 -9.93 -26.32 14.27
N ARG A 204 -9.12 -25.85 15.24
CA ARG A 204 -8.66 -24.45 15.28
C ARG A 204 -7.80 -24.11 14.07
N ILE A 205 -6.89 -25.00 13.67
CA ILE A 205 -6.04 -24.76 12.50
C ILE A 205 -6.89 -24.76 11.22
N ARG A 206 -7.82 -25.72 11.07
CA ARG A 206 -8.75 -25.78 9.93
C ARG A 206 -9.61 -24.54 9.82
N ASP A 207 -10.22 -24.12 10.92
CA ASP A 207 -11.07 -22.93 10.96
C ASP A 207 -10.28 -21.66 10.60
N SER A 208 -9.06 -21.53 11.13
CA SER A 208 -8.17 -20.42 10.78
C SER A 208 -7.81 -20.42 9.29
N ALA A 209 -7.49 -21.58 8.72
CA ALA A 209 -7.19 -21.74 7.30
C ALA A 209 -8.41 -21.41 6.42
N LEU A 210 -9.62 -21.82 6.82
CA LEU A 210 -10.86 -21.52 6.11
C LEU A 210 -11.16 -20.02 6.09
N LYS A 211 -11.05 -19.34 7.24
CA LYS A 211 -11.22 -17.89 7.34
C LYS A 211 -10.24 -17.14 6.43
N LEU A 212 -8.96 -17.51 6.46
CA LEU A 212 -7.95 -16.90 5.60
C LEU A 212 -8.17 -17.19 4.12
N ARG A 213 -8.60 -18.39 3.76
CA ARG A 213 -8.90 -18.78 2.38
C ARG A 213 -9.92 -17.82 1.74
N HIS A 214 -10.97 -17.45 2.46
CA HIS A 214 -11.99 -16.52 1.93
C HIS A 214 -11.39 -15.16 1.56
N VAL A 215 -10.55 -14.60 2.43
CA VAL A 215 -9.88 -13.31 2.21
C VAL A 215 -8.87 -13.41 1.05
N ILE A 216 -8.11 -14.50 0.97
CA ILE A 216 -7.11 -14.72 -0.07
C ILE A 216 -7.74 -14.93 -1.44
N VAL A 217 -8.92 -15.57 -1.53
CA VAL A 217 -9.67 -15.70 -2.80
C VAL A 217 -10.05 -14.32 -3.34
N TRP A 218 -10.49 -13.41 -2.47
CA TRP A 218 -10.73 -12.02 -2.87
C TRP A 218 -9.45 -11.36 -3.38
N ALA A 219 -8.35 -11.46 -2.63
CA ALA A 219 -7.08 -10.85 -3.01
C ALA A 219 -6.54 -11.40 -4.35
N THR A 220 -6.70 -12.71 -4.59
CA THR A 220 -6.31 -13.39 -5.84
C THR A 220 -7.09 -12.86 -7.04
N LYS A 221 -8.41 -12.65 -6.89
CA LYS A 221 -9.22 -12.03 -7.96
C LYS A 221 -8.77 -10.58 -8.21
N ARG A 222 -8.42 -9.86 -7.15
CA ARG A 222 -7.99 -8.47 -7.25
C ARG A 222 -6.61 -8.34 -7.90
N THR A 223 -5.67 -9.25 -7.63
CA THR A 223 -4.36 -9.28 -8.31
C THR A 223 -4.48 -9.63 -9.79
N MET A 224 -5.37 -10.56 -10.16
CA MET A 224 -5.65 -10.85 -11.58
C MET A 224 -6.16 -9.61 -12.33
N ALA A 225 -7.14 -8.92 -11.76
CA ALA A 225 -7.66 -7.67 -12.34
C ALA A 225 -6.57 -6.59 -12.42
N LEU A 226 -5.73 -6.48 -11.39
CA LEU A 226 -4.63 -5.51 -11.37
C LEU A 226 -3.55 -5.83 -12.40
N ASP A 227 -3.17 -7.10 -12.59
CA ASP A 227 -2.19 -7.48 -13.61
C ASP A 227 -2.70 -7.16 -15.02
N MET A 228 -4.00 -7.35 -15.29
CA MET A 228 -4.60 -6.89 -16.55
C MET A 228 -4.47 -5.37 -16.74
N LEU A 229 -4.82 -4.57 -15.72
CA LEU A 229 -4.75 -3.10 -15.78
C LEU A 229 -3.31 -2.59 -15.90
N ALA A 230 -2.39 -3.13 -15.09
CA ALA A 230 -1.00 -2.67 -15.05
C ALA A 230 -0.24 -3.00 -16.34
N ASN A 231 -0.66 -4.05 -17.07
CA ASN A 231 -0.03 -4.45 -18.32
C ASN A 231 -0.73 -3.85 -19.57
N ASP A 232 -1.80 -3.08 -19.43
CA ASP A 232 -2.48 -2.42 -20.56
C ASP A 232 -1.82 -1.10 -20.97
N ILE A 233 -0.64 -1.22 -21.60
CA ILE A 233 0.14 -0.06 -22.10
C ILE A 233 -0.62 0.70 -23.20
N LYS A 234 -1.56 0.07 -23.91
CA LYS A 234 -2.33 0.77 -24.95
C LYS A 234 -3.46 1.60 -24.33
N GLY A 235 -4.21 1.03 -23.38
CA GLY A 235 -5.20 1.74 -22.58
C GLY A 235 -4.59 2.93 -21.85
N ALA A 236 -3.43 2.73 -21.23
CA ALA A 236 -2.60 3.76 -20.60
C ALA A 236 -2.36 5.02 -21.47
N LEU A 237 -2.04 4.79 -22.75
CA LEU A 237 -1.72 5.88 -23.68
C LEU A 237 -2.99 6.58 -24.18
N ALA A 238 -4.12 5.87 -24.20
CA ALA A 238 -5.42 6.37 -24.63
C ALA A 238 -6.15 7.13 -23.51
N ASP A 239 -6.08 6.66 -22.27
CA ASP A 239 -6.73 7.23 -21.10
C ASP A 239 -5.73 7.46 -19.96
N ARG A 240 -5.22 8.68 -19.89
CA ARG A 240 -4.15 9.06 -18.96
C ARG A 240 -4.58 9.05 -17.49
N ASP A 241 -5.87 9.18 -17.25
CA ASP A 241 -6.42 9.26 -15.90
C ASP A 241 -6.79 7.86 -15.36
N GLN A 242 -6.74 6.81 -16.21
CA GLN A 242 -7.03 5.44 -15.82
C GLN A 242 -6.17 4.98 -14.64
N LEU A 243 -4.89 5.33 -14.63
CA LEU A 243 -3.98 5.04 -13.52
C LEU A 243 -4.51 5.60 -12.19
N ALA A 244 -4.87 6.89 -12.19
CA ALA A 244 -5.34 7.58 -10.99
C ALA A 244 -6.71 7.09 -10.54
N ARG A 245 -7.61 6.78 -11.48
CA ARG A 245 -8.98 6.35 -11.17
C ARG A 245 -9.10 4.88 -10.80
N GLU A 246 -8.26 4.01 -11.35
CA GLU A 246 -8.46 2.56 -11.27
C GLU A 246 -7.23 1.83 -10.72
N THR A 247 -6.05 2.03 -11.32
CA THR A 247 -4.86 1.24 -11.01
C THR A 247 -4.28 1.56 -9.63
N TRP A 248 -4.07 2.83 -9.30
CA TRP A 248 -3.56 3.23 -7.99
C TRP A 248 -4.52 2.87 -6.85
N PRO A 249 -5.83 3.11 -6.94
CA PRO A 249 -6.78 2.63 -5.94
C PRO A 249 -6.72 1.11 -5.76
N ALA A 250 -6.62 0.33 -6.83
CA ALA A 250 -6.50 -1.13 -6.75
C ALA A 250 -5.21 -1.59 -6.05
N ILE A 251 -4.07 -0.94 -6.36
CA ILE A 251 -2.79 -1.17 -5.70
C ILE A 251 -2.88 -0.84 -4.21
N ASN A 252 -3.49 0.29 -3.86
CA ASN A 252 -3.65 0.74 -2.48
C ASN A 252 -4.56 -0.19 -1.67
N GLU A 253 -5.67 -0.66 -2.25
CA GLU A 253 -6.56 -1.65 -1.60
C GLU A 253 -5.80 -2.95 -1.27
N LEU A 254 -5.05 -3.49 -2.25
CA LEU A 254 -4.26 -4.70 -2.04
C LEU A 254 -3.13 -4.47 -1.03
N ARG A 255 -2.50 -3.29 -1.04
CA ARG A 255 -1.49 -2.94 -0.03
C ARG A 255 -2.08 -2.92 1.37
N ALA A 256 -3.22 -2.25 1.55
CA ALA A 256 -3.89 -2.19 2.85
C ALA A 256 -4.22 -3.59 3.38
N TRP A 257 -4.67 -4.48 2.47
CA TRP A 257 -4.86 -5.89 2.78
C TRP A 257 -3.56 -6.60 3.18
N THR A 258 -2.47 -6.46 2.41
CA THR A 258 -1.19 -7.10 2.75
C THR A 258 -0.69 -6.68 4.14
N LEU A 259 -0.86 -5.41 4.50
CA LEU A 259 -0.48 -4.90 5.81
C LEU A 259 -1.38 -5.42 6.94
N ASP A 260 -2.68 -5.61 6.69
CA ASP A 260 -3.59 -6.19 7.69
C ASP A 260 -3.28 -7.68 7.96
N LEU A 261 -2.80 -8.39 6.95
CA LEU A 261 -2.42 -9.80 7.03
C LEU A 261 -0.98 -10.03 7.52
N ALA A 262 -0.10 -9.04 7.42
CA ALA A 262 1.30 -9.14 7.78
C ALA A 262 1.56 -9.66 9.22
N PRO A 263 0.80 -9.26 10.26
CA PRO A 263 0.96 -9.83 11.60
C PRO A 263 0.69 -11.34 11.67
N ALA A 264 -0.33 -11.83 10.95
CA ALA A 264 -0.65 -13.26 10.91
C ALA A 264 0.45 -14.04 10.17
N LEU A 265 0.93 -13.51 9.04
CA LEU A 265 2.02 -14.12 8.30
C LEU A 265 3.34 -14.13 9.09
N ARG A 266 3.66 -13.06 9.83
CA ARG A 266 4.82 -13.03 10.73
C ARG A 266 4.69 -14.05 11.84
N SER A 267 3.55 -14.07 12.54
CA SER A 267 3.27 -15.06 13.58
C SER A 267 3.41 -16.48 13.04
N TRP A 268 2.90 -16.76 11.84
CA TRP A 268 3.06 -18.06 11.19
C TRP A 268 4.52 -18.40 10.87
N ASN A 269 5.29 -17.45 10.33
CA ASN A 269 6.69 -17.67 10.00
C ASN A 269 7.57 -17.85 11.25
N GLU A 270 7.30 -17.10 12.31
CA GLU A 270 7.96 -17.25 13.62
C GLU A 270 7.68 -18.61 14.25
N MET A 271 6.52 -19.20 13.97
CA MET A 271 6.17 -20.56 14.38
C MET A 271 6.96 -21.67 13.63
N GLY A 272 7.73 -21.39 12.57
CA GLY A 272 8.46 -22.39 11.75
C GLY A 272 9.83 -22.80 12.32
N LYS A 273 10.25 -24.08 12.35
CA LYS A 273 10.45 -25.00 11.19
C LYS A 273 10.09 -26.48 11.41
N ALA A 274 9.59 -26.91 12.58
CA ALA A 274 9.23 -28.31 12.84
C ALA A 274 7.84 -28.43 13.47
N ALA A 275 6.96 -29.23 12.86
CA ALA A 275 5.60 -29.50 13.38
C ALA A 275 5.61 -30.02 14.83
N ALA A 276 6.69 -30.70 15.22
CA ALA A 276 6.87 -31.29 16.55
C ALA A 276 7.09 -30.27 17.68
N ASP A 277 7.61 -29.07 17.39
CA ASP A 277 8.03 -28.10 18.43
C ASP A 277 7.02 -26.95 18.65
N LEU A 278 5.96 -26.93 17.84
CA LEU A 278 4.91 -25.91 17.87
C LEU A 278 4.07 -26.02 19.14
N ARG A 279 4.04 -24.95 19.95
CA ARG A 279 3.26 -24.92 21.19
C ARG A 279 1.79 -24.65 20.90
N ILE A 280 0.91 -25.26 21.70
CA ILE A 280 -0.55 -25.04 21.63
C ILE A 280 -0.91 -23.56 21.73
N GLY A 281 -0.24 -22.83 22.63
CA GLY A 281 -0.46 -21.39 22.83
C GLY A 281 -0.20 -20.56 21.56
N ASP A 282 0.74 -20.95 20.71
CA ASP A 282 1.04 -20.23 19.47
C ASP A 282 -0.09 -20.40 18.45
N ILE A 283 -0.62 -21.63 18.34
CA ILE A 283 -1.78 -21.95 17.50
C ILE A 283 -3.02 -21.19 17.99
N GLU A 284 -3.25 -21.15 19.30
CA GLU A 284 -4.38 -20.42 19.90
C GLU A 284 -4.28 -18.92 19.67
N ASN A 285 -3.08 -18.33 19.80
CA ASN A 285 -2.84 -16.92 19.55
C ASN A 285 -3.07 -16.57 18.08
N LEU A 286 -2.55 -17.38 17.16
CA LEU A 286 -2.76 -17.19 15.72
C LEU A 286 -4.24 -17.30 15.35
N HIS A 287 -4.92 -18.34 15.84
CA HIS A 287 -6.35 -18.52 15.63
C HIS A 287 -7.17 -17.34 16.15
N ARG A 288 -6.86 -16.84 17.36
CA ARG A 288 -7.51 -15.66 17.94
C ARG A 288 -7.29 -14.43 17.06
N LEU A 289 -6.05 -14.17 16.64
CA LEU A 289 -5.70 -13.04 15.77
C LEU A 289 -6.49 -13.08 14.45
N ILE A 290 -6.50 -14.23 13.78
CA ILE A 290 -7.22 -14.44 12.51
C ILE A 290 -8.72 -14.27 12.71
N THR A 291 -9.28 -14.83 13.79
CA THR A 291 -10.71 -14.75 14.07
C THR A 291 -11.16 -13.31 14.32
N ILE A 292 -10.42 -12.58 15.14
CA ILE A 292 -10.72 -11.18 15.45
C ILE A 292 -10.61 -10.30 14.19
N ARG A 293 -9.59 -10.49 13.36
CA ARG A 293 -9.37 -9.66 12.16
C ARG A 293 -10.29 -10.03 11.00
N PHE A 294 -10.50 -11.31 10.75
CA PHE A 294 -11.08 -11.80 9.49
C PHE A 294 -12.40 -12.57 9.67
N GLY A 295 -12.90 -12.74 10.90
CA GLY A 295 -14.15 -13.45 11.16
C GLY A 295 -15.37 -12.82 10.46
N ALA A 296 -15.43 -11.50 10.37
CA ALA A 296 -16.43 -10.74 9.63
C ALA A 296 -15.76 -9.97 8.48
N PHE A 297 -15.12 -10.71 7.56
CA PHE A 297 -14.40 -10.10 6.45
C PHE A 297 -15.34 -9.36 5.50
N ASP A 298 -15.10 -8.05 5.33
CA ASP A 298 -15.69 -7.20 4.31
C ASP A 298 -14.55 -6.49 3.55
N PRO A 299 -14.39 -6.66 2.23
CA PRO A 299 -13.35 -5.98 1.47
C PRO A 299 -13.53 -4.46 1.38
N ALA A 300 -14.72 -3.92 1.67
CA ALA A 300 -14.98 -2.49 1.64
C ALA A 300 -14.10 -1.70 2.63
N ILE A 301 -13.59 -2.36 3.68
CA ILE A 301 -12.70 -1.74 4.67
C ILE A 301 -11.36 -1.28 4.09
N TYR A 302 -10.90 -1.88 2.99
CA TYR A 302 -9.63 -1.52 2.34
C TYR A 302 -9.80 -0.41 1.32
N ARG A 303 -11.04 -0.10 0.94
CA ARG A 303 -11.34 1.05 0.12
C ARG A 303 -11.21 2.27 1.00
N GLN A 304 -10.36 3.22 0.59
CA GLN A 304 -10.40 4.53 1.21
C GLN A 304 -11.83 5.07 1.10
N ARG A 305 -12.42 5.40 2.25
CA ARG A 305 -13.29 6.58 2.29
C ARG A 305 -12.33 7.74 2.11
N THR A 306 -12.12 8.19 0.87
CA THR A 306 -11.42 9.44 0.63
C THR A 306 -12.01 10.45 1.59
N ALA A 307 -11.17 11.02 2.47
CA ALA A 307 -11.60 12.14 3.28
C ALA A 307 -12.15 13.16 2.29
N VAL A 308 -13.45 13.43 2.39
CA VAL A 308 -14.15 14.38 1.52
C VAL A 308 -13.26 15.62 1.48
N ARG A 309 -12.68 15.91 0.31
CA ARG A 309 -11.97 17.17 0.10
C ARG A 309 -13.00 18.24 0.47
N PRO A 310 -12.78 19.08 1.51
CA PRO A 310 -13.70 20.17 1.76
C PRO A 310 -13.78 20.97 0.46
N PRO A 311 -14.98 21.33 -0.01
CA PRO A 311 -15.12 22.06 -1.26
C PRO A 311 -14.26 23.31 -1.18
N ASP A 312 -13.46 23.55 -2.23
CA ASP A 312 -12.66 24.77 -2.38
C ASP A 312 -13.62 25.96 -2.26
N THR A 313 -13.64 26.57 -1.06
CA THR A 313 -14.31 27.82 -0.81
C THR A 313 -13.31 28.92 -1.09
N ASP A 314 -13.01 29.14 -2.37
CA ASP A 314 -12.72 30.48 -2.92
C ASP A 314 -12.47 30.43 -4.42
N ALA A 315 -13.55 30.67 -5.17
CA ALA A 315 -13.49 31.57 -6.32
C ALA A 315 -14.72 32.45 -6.24
N LYS A 316 -14.60 33.55 -5.48
CA LYS A 316 -15.51 34.69 -5.59
C LYS A 316 -15.73 34.98 -7.07
N LYS A 317 -16.98 34.84 -7.51
CA LYS A 317 -17.48 35.36 -8.78
C LYS A 317 -17.10 36.85 -8.86
N GLY A 318 -16.03 37.14 -9.59
CA GLY A 318 -15.85 38.45 -10.19
C GLY A 318 -16.92 38.59 -11.27
N VAL A 319 -18.01 39.26 -10.91
CA VAL A 319 -19.01 39.75 -11.86
C VAL A 319 -18.30 40.75 -12.77
N ARG A 320 -17.94 40.33 -13.99
CA ARG A 320 -17.68 41.27 -15.07
C ARG A 320 -19.03 41.83 -15.49
N ARG A 321 -19.26 43.10 -15.16
CA ARG A 321 -20.21 43.96 -15.89
C ARG A 321 -19.52 44.38 -17.17
N ASP A 322 -19.89 43.74 -18.28
CA ASP A 322 -19.70 44.29 -19.60
C ASP A 322 -21.08 44.76 -20.06
N ASP A 323 -21.39 46.02 -19.78
CA ASP A 323 -22.43 46.81 -20.44
C ASP A 323 -21.90 48.25 -20.44
N ASP A 324 -21.50 48.72 -21.63
CA ASP A 324 -21.66 50.09 -22.13
C ASP A 324 -20.64 50.35 -23.24
N HIS A 325 -21.06 50.13 -24.49
CA HIS A 325 -20.77 51.01 -25.63
C HIS A 325 -21.74 50.68 -26.77
N ALA A 326 -22.90 51.34 -26.71
CA ALA A 326 -23.68 51.72 -27.87
C ALA A 326 -23.82 53.24 -27.85
N GLU A 327 -22.97 53.91 -28.63
CA GLU A 327 -23.23 55.12 -29.45
C GLU A 327 -21.91 55.58 -30.09
#